data_AF-A0A519VCM3-F1
#
_entry.id   AF-A0A519VCM3-F1
#
_cell.length_a   1.000
_cell.length_b   1.000
_cell.length_c   1.000
_cell.angle_alpha   90.00
_cell.angle_beta   90.00
_cell.angle_gamma   90.00
#
_symmetry.space_group_name_H-M   'P 1'
#
loop_
_entity.id
_entity.type
_entity.pdbx_description
1 polymer ?
#
loop_
_entity_poly.entity_id
_entity_poly.type
_entity_poly.pdbx_seq_one_letter_code
_entity_poly.pdbx_strand_id
1 'polypeptide(L)'
;AGMSCHVTQSFDWQGIKFQNKEVPTLDLTSLEQKLGGTPLLGLIGYNILSEYALTLDYRAGRVLLRQPDPAAAPPAALLRVPFTLSGHLPVVTMTAGSQTFRVGVDTGAQANLLDQQYEAGLARVLRRVSTAQLSGADAAARTVTTARLPEVRLAGSLAFRKQATVFADMAHLNQNPNRETLQGLVGYPLLSEYRATIDYVNKELYFNAW
;
A
#
# COMPACT_ATOMS: atom_id res chain seq x y z
N ALA A 1 5.23 -19.51 12.18
CA ALA A 1 6.54 -19.98 11.72
C ALA A 1 7.55 -18.86 11.94
N GLY A 2 8.71 -19.14 12.54
CA GLY A 2 9.72 -18.11 12.83
C GLY A 2 10.40 -17.63 11.54
N MET A 3 10.58 -16.32 11.39
CA MET A 3 11.44 -15.78 10.33
C MET A 3 12.86 -16.31 10.53
N SER A 4 13.36 -17.08 9.57
CA SER A 4 14.77 -17.41 9.45
C SER A 4 15.47 -16.33 8.63
N CYS A 5 16.78 -16.16 8.84
CA CYS A 5 17.58 -15.24 8.05
C CYS A 5 18.60 -16.01 7.20
N HIS A 6 18.98 -15.42 6.06
CA HIS A 6 20.03 -15.95 5.18
C HIS A 6 21.02 -14.85 4.83
N VAL A 7 22.32 -15.16 4.85
CA VAL A 7 23.36 -14.23 4.41
C VAL A 7 23.53 -14.38 2.90
N THR A 8 23.09 -13.36 2.16
CA THR A 8 23.20 -13.32 0.69
C THR A 8 24.67 -13.27 0.27
N GLN A 9 25.08 -14.07 -0.72
CA GLN A 9 26.41 -13.91 -1.34
C GLN A 9 26.43 -12.63 -2.19
N SER A 10 25.40 -12.45 -3.01
CA SER A 10 25.18 -11.23 -3.77
C SER A 10 23.70 -11.05 -4.08
N PHE A 11 23.30 -9.80 -4.26
CA PHE A 11 22.01 -9.38 -4.78
C PHE A 11 22.27 -8.31 -5.83
N ASP A 12 21.57 -8.40 -6.96
CA ASP A 12 21.55 -7.38 -8.00
C ASP A 12 20.15 -7.30 -8.59
N TRP A 13 19.45 -6.21 -8.30
CA TRP A 13 18.18 -5.89 -8.93
C TRP A 13 18.35 -4.64 -9.77
N GLN A 14 18.72 -4.85 -11.04
CA GLN A 14 18.89 -3.79 -12.05
C GLN A 14 19.82 -2.66 -11.58
N GLY A 15 20.93 -3.00 -10.90
CA GLY A 15 21.89 -2.03 -10.40
C GLY A 15 21.77 -1.71 -8.90
N ILE A 16 20.67 -2.09 -8.25
CA ILE A 16 20.57 -2.06 -6.79
C ILE A 16 21.27 -3.31 -6.25
N LYS A 17 22.46 -3.12 -5.68
CA LYS A 17 23.36 -4.21 -5.32
C LYS A 17 23.72 -4.21 -3.84
N PHE A 18 23.85 -5.40 -3.27
CA PHE A 18 24.51 -5.62 -1.99
C PHE A 18 25.09 -7.04 -1.94
N GLN A 19 26.03 -7.26 -1.03
CA GLN A 19 26.69 -8.54 -0.80
C GLN A 19 26.82 -8.79 0.70
N ASN A 20 26.87 -10.06 1.08
CA ASN A 20 27.05 -10.49 2.47
C ASN A 20 26.05 -9.85 3.45
N LYS A 21 24.82 -9.60 2.97
CA LYS A 21 23.76 -8.98 3.77
C LYS A 21 22.79 -10.04 4.26
N GLU A 22 22.47 -9.99 5.55
CA GLU A 22 21.43 -10.80 6.14
C GLU A 22 20.06 -10.34 5.63
N VAL A 23 19.28 -11.26 5.06
CA VAL A 23 17.92 -11.01 4.58
C VAL A 23 16.95 -12.00 5.24
N PRO A 24 15.74 -11.55 5.64
CA PRO A 24 14.71 -12.46 6.10
C PRO A 24 14.28 -13.42 5.00
N THR A 25 14.02 -14.66 5.38
CA THR A 25 13.45 -15.70 4.52
C THR A 25 12.05 -16.03 5.01
N LEU A 26 11.15 -16.25 4.07
CA LEU A 26 9.74 -16.50 4.32
C LEU A 26 9.26 -17.58 3.34
N ASP A 27 8.42 -18.50 3.81
CA ASP A 27 7.67 -19.40 2.95
C ASP A 27 6.55 -18.61 2.25
N LEU A 28 6.65 -18.48 0.93
CA LEU A 28 5.69 -17.75 0.10
C LEU A 28 4.63 -18.65 -0.54
N THR A 29 4.64 -19.97 -0.30
CA THR A 29 3.78 -20.95 -0.97
C THR A 29 2.30 -20.57 -0.91
N SER A 30 1.81 -20.15 0.25
CA SER A 30 0.40 -19.74 0.42
C SER A 30 0.05 -18.47 -0.38
N LEU A 31 1.00 -17.58 -0.61
CA LEU A 31 0.81 -16.39 -1.42
C LEU A 31 0.83 -16.75 -2.92
N GLU A 32 1.77 -17.59 -3.34
CA GLU A 32 1.86 -18.09 -4.72
C GLU A 32 0.56 -18.79 -5.14
N GLN A 33 0.00 -19.66 -4.28
CA GLN A 33 -1.28 -20.33 -4.52
C GLN A 33 -2.43 -19.34 -4.75
N LYS A 34 -2.50 -18.27 -3.95
CA LYS A 34 -3.51 -17.20 -4.12
C LYS A 34 -3.30 -16.41 -5.42
N LEU A 35 -2.07 -16.32 -5.90
CA LEU A 35 -1.69 -15.68 -7.16
C LEU A 35 -1.68 -16.67 -8.35
N GLY A 36 -2.50 -17.73 -8.27
CA GLY A 36 -2.67 -18.70 -9.35
C GLY A 36 -1.46 -19.61 -9.58
N GLY A 37 -0.61 -19.81 -8.57
CA GLY A 37 0.60 -20.62 -8.64
C GLY A 37 1.80 -19.89 -9.26
N THR A 38 1.74 -18.56 -9.39
CA THR A 38 2.87 -17.78 -9.90
C THR A 38 4.03 -17.83 -8.91
N PRO A 39 5.22 -18.32 -9.30
CA PRO A 39 6.37 -18.36 -8.40
C PRO A 39 6.81 -16.97 -7.95
N LEU A 40 7.07 -16.80 -6.65
CA LEU A 40 7.56 -15.56 -6.06
C LEU A 40 8.97 -15.77 -5.50
N LEU A 41 9.92 -15.01 -6.03
CA LEU A 41 11.32 -15.08 -5.57
C LEU A 41 11.55 -14.34 -4.24
N GLY A 42 10.64 -13.43 -3.86
CA GLY A 42 10.76 -12.61 -2.67
C GLY A 42 9.88 -11.38 -2.72
N LEU A 43 9.98 -10.56 -1.67
CA LEU A 43 9.30 -9.27 -1.56
C LEU A 43 10.35 -8.16 -1.39
N ILE A 44 10.25 -7.10 -2.19
CA ILE A 44 11.09 -5.91 -2.06
C ILE A 44 10.34 -4.88 -1.23
N GLY A 45 10.92 -4.52 -0.09
CA GLY A 45 10.27 -3.67 0.91
C GLY A 45 10.95 -2.32 1.12
N TYR A 46 10.44 -1.61 2.12
CA TYR A 46 10.89 -0.27 2.51
C TYR A 46 12.41 -0.15 2.71
N ASN A 47 13.08 -1.19 3.20
CA ASN A 47 14.53 -1.20 3.43
C ASN A 47 15.39 -0.96 2.17
N ILE A 48 14.84 -1.18 0.98
CA ILE A 48 15.45 -0.82 -0.30
C ILE A 48 14.77 0.43 -0.86
N LEU A 49 13.44 0.50 -0.78
CA LEU A 49 12.65 1.53 -1.42
C LEU A 49 12.79 2.93 -0.77
N SER A 50 13.21 3.01 0.49
CA SER A 50 13.28 4.28 1.24
C SER A 50 14.27 5.30 0.67
N GLU A 51 15.17 4.88 -0.21
CA GLU A 51 16.15 5.75 -0.87
C GLU A 51 15.65 6.31 -2.22
N TYR A 52 14.42 5.99 -2.63
CA TYR A 52 13.93 6.28 -3.97
C TYR A 52 12.52 6.90 -3.97
N ALA A 53 12.21 7.57 -5.08
CA ALA A 53 10.85 7.74 -5.56
C ALA A 53 10.42 6.52 -6.37
N LEU A 54 9.48 5.76 -5.81
CA LEU A 54 8.89 4.57 -6.41
C LEU A 54 7.67 4.94 -7.26
N THR A 55 7.80 4.88 -8.58
CA THR A 55 6.69 5.09 -9.52
C THR A 55 6.09 3.75 -9.95
N LEU A 56 4.78 3.62 -9.81
CA LEU A 56 3.98 2.48 -10.23
C LEU A 56 3.26 2.85 -11.53
N ASP A 57 3.62 2.19 -12.63
CA ASP A 57 2.93 2.30 -13.91
C ASP A 57 2.23 0.98 -14.23
N TYR A 58 1.03 0.81 -13.67
CA TYR A 58 0.24 -0.40 -13.85
C TYR A 58 -0.21 -0.63 -15.30
N ARG A 59 -0.39 0.43 -16.11
CA ARG A 59 -0.77 0.28 -17.53
C ARG A 59 0.37 -0.27 -18.37
N ALA A 60 1.60 0.17 -18.11
CA ALA A 60 2.78 -0.33 -18.79
C ALA A 60 3.36 -1.60 -18.14
N GLY A 61 2.86 -2.00 -16.97
CA GLY A 61 3.42 -3.11 -16.19
C GLY A 61 4.84 -2.81 -15.70
N ARG A 62 5.12 -1.56 -15.31
CA ARG A 62 6.47 -1.10 -14.96
C ARG A 62 6.53 -0.50 -13.57
N VAL A 63 7.69 -0.69 -12.94
CA VAL A 63 8.10 -0.01 -11.73
C VAL A 63 9.35 0.79 -12.07
N LEU A 64 9.39 2.07 -11.67
CA LEU A 64 10.56 2.92 -11.82
C LEU A 64 11.02 3.38 -10.43
N LEU A 65 12.31 3.24 -10.16
CA LEU A 65 12.98 3.81 -9.00
C LEU A 65 13.87 4.95 -9.47
N ARG A 66 13.64 6.14 -8.92
CA ARG A 66 14.45 7.32 -9.19
C ARG A 66 14.95 7.88 -7.88
N GLN A 67 16.25 8.17 -7.79
CA GLN A 67 16.76 9.01 -6.70
C GLN A 67 16.34 10.47 -6.98
N PRO A 68 15.53 11.10 -6.13
CA PRO A 68 15.09 12.47 -6.36
C PRO A 68 16.29 13.43 -6.30
N ASP A 69 16.42 14.28 -7.30
CA ASP A 69 17.39 15.38 -7.28
C ASP A 69 16.79 16.54 -6.45
N PRO A 70 17.42 16.93 -5.32
CA PRO A 70 16.93 18.04 -4.50
C PRO A 70 16.87 19.38 -5.23
N ALA A 71 17.64 19.55 -6.31
CA ALA A 71 17.67 20.77 -7.12
C ALA A 71 16.65 20.76 -8.26
N ALA A 72 16.04 19.61 -8.57
CA ALA A 72 15.07 19.51 -9.65
C ALA A 72 13.69 19.99 -9.21
N ALA A 73 13.04 20.79 -10.06
CA ALA A 73 11.65 21.16 -9.83
C ALA A 73 10.76 19.90 -9.82
N PRO A 74 9.86 19.76 -8.84
CA PRO A 74 8.95 18.63 -8.79
C PRO A 74 8.06 18.62 -10.04
N PRO A 75 7.87 17.46 -10.70
CA PRO A 75 7.06 17.39 -11.92
C PRO A 75 5.62 17.84 -11.65
N ALA A 76 4.96 18.47 -12.62
CA ALA A 76 3.54 18.77 -12.49
C ALA A 76 2.75 17.47 -12.20
N ALA A 77 1.87 17.49 -11.21
CA ALA A 77 1.08 16.35 -10.79
C ALA A 77 -0.39 16.76 -10.66
N LEU A 78 -1.31 15.81 -10.92
CA LEU A 78 -2.74 16.02 -10.71
C LEU A 78 -3.06 16.19 -9.22
N LEU A 79 -2.29 15.52 -8.37
CA LEU A 79 -2.38 15.59 -6.93
C LEU A 79 -1.00 15.36 -6.32
N ARG A 80 -0.68 16.15 -5.28
CA ARG A 80 0.43 15.93 -4.36
C ARG A 80 -0.12 15.85 -2.94
N VAL A 81 0.31 14.86 -2.20
CA VAL A 81 -0.11 14.62 -0.82
C VAL A 81 1.14 14.41 0.02
N PRO A 82 1.45 15.29 0.99
CA PRO A 82 2.52 15.00 1.94
C PRO A 82 2.10 13.82 2.82
N PHE A 83 3.07 12.99 3.21
CA PHE A 83 2.83 11.88 4.12
C PHE A 83 3.78 11.90 5.32
N THR A 84 3.35 11.28 6.43
CA THR A 84 4.24 10.89 7.52
C THR A 84 4.60 9.40 7.38
N LEU A 85 5.64 8.95 8.08
CA LEU A 85 5.96 7.52 8.16
C LEU A 85 5.53 6.98 9.52
N SER A 86 4.67 5.97 9.52
CA SER A 86 4.38 5.17 10.71
C SER A 86 5.19 3.87 10.63
N GLY A 87 6.37 3.87 11.25
CA GLY A 87 7.40 2.87 10.99
C GLY A 87 7.92 2.97 9.55
N HIS A 88 7.51 2.02 8.71
CA HIS A 88 7.93 1.86 7.32
C HIS A 88 6.83 2.20 6.31
N LEU A 89 5.63 2.54 6.79
CA LEU A 89 4.46 2.73 5.97
C LEU A 89 4.18 4.23 5.79
N PRO A 90 4.06 4.74 4.55
CA PRO A 90 3.57 6.10 4.30
C PRO A 90 2.13 6.24 4.78
N VAL A 91 1.83 7.31 5.52
CA VAL A 91 0.51 7.60 6.08
C VAL A 91 0.00 8.92 5.53
N VAL A 92 -1.18 8.87 4.93
CA VAL A 92 -1.89 10.03 4.39
C VAL A 92 -3.27 10.16 5.02
N THR A 93 -3.85 11.35 4.91
CA THR A 93 -5.27 11.55 5.21
C THR A 93 -6.10 11.07 4.02
N MET A 94 -7.28 10.50 4.27
CA MET A 94 -8.26 10.14 3.26
C MET A 94 -9.65 10.53 3.72
N THR A 95 -10.45 11.19 2.88
CA THR A 95 -11.87 11.42 3.13
C THR A 95 -12.72 10.45 2.32
N ALA A 96 -13.73 9.86 2.95
CA ALA A 96 -14.76 9.07 2.29
C ALA A 96 -16.13 9.35 2.94
N GLY A 97 -17.13 9.70 2.13
CA GLY A 97 -18.37 10.28 2.65
C GLY A 97 -18.09 11.55 3.44
N SER A 98 -18.60 11.65 4.67
CA SER A 98 -18.34 12.77 5.60
C SER A 98 -17.24 12.46 6.62
N GLN A 99 -16.53 11.34 6.47
CA GLN A 99 -15.52 10.89 7.43
C GLN A 99 -14.11 11.07 6.89
N THR A 100 -13.16 11.24 7.80
CA THR A 100 -11.73 11.41 7.53
C THR A 100 -10.96 10.31 8.25
N PHE A 101 -10.03 9.68 7.55
CA PHE A 101 -9.27 8.52 7.99
C PHE A 101 -7.77 8.75 7.77
N ARG A 102 -6.94 8.26 8.70
CA ARG A 102 -5.50 8.07 8.48
C ARG A 102 -5.29 6.71 7.85
N VAL A 103 -4.78 6.69 6.63
CA VAL A 103 -4.58 5.45 5.87
C VAL A 103 -3.12 5.25 5.50
N GLY A 104 -2.65 4.02 5.64
CA GLY A 104 -1.34 3.61 5.14
C GLY A 104 -1.37 3.40 3.62
N VAL A 105 -0.29 3.71 2.92
CA VAL A 105 -0.14 3.41 1.49
C VAL A 105 0.60 2.09 1.34
N ASP A 106 -0.09 1.07 0.82
CA ASP A 106 0.44 -0.30 0.73
C ASP A 106 0.35 -0.84 -0.69
N THR A 107 1.49 -0.90 -1.38
CA THR A 107 1.59 -1.43 -2.74
C THR A 107 1.39 -2.94 -2.81
N GLY A 108 1.51 -3.66 -1.69
CA GLY A 108 1.25 -5.09 -1.57
C GLY A 108 -0.22 -5.43 -1.31
N ALA A 109 -1.06 -4.45 -0.98
CA ALA A 109 -2.47 -4.66 -0.73
C ALA A 109 -3.28 -4.78 -2.04
N GLN A 110 -3.95 -5.92 -2.25
CA GLN A 110 -4.80 -6.16 -3.43
C GLN A 110 -6.13 -5.41 -3.39
N ALA A 111 -6.54 -4.94 -2.21
CA ALA A 111 -7.74 -4.15 -1.99
C ALA A 111 -7.41 -2.96 -1.08
N ASN A 112 -8.24 -1.92 -1.13
CA ASN A 112 -8.25 -0.96 -0.02
C ASN A 112 -8.85 -1.64 1.21
N LEU A 113 -8.43 -1.20 2.39
CA LEU A 113 -8.89 -1.74 3.66
C LEU A 113 -9.26 -0.57 4.59
N LEU A 114 -10.41 -0.66 5.27
CA LEU A 114 -10.74 0.20 6.40
C LEU A 114 -11.00 -0.70 7.61
N ASP A 115 -10.71 -0.19 8.81
CA ASP A 115 -11.08 -0.91 10.01
C ASP A 115 -12.60 -1.10 10.07
N GLN A 116 -13.03 -2.32 10.39
CA GLN A 116 -14.44 -2.69 10.42
C GLN A 116 -15.30 -1.79 11.32
N GLN A 117 -14.73 -1.17 12.35
CA GLN A 117 -15.46 -0.25 13.22
C GLN A 117 -16.04 0.97 12.48
N TYR A 118 -15.48 1.34 11.32
CA TYR A 118 -15.91 2.48 10.52
C TYR A 118 -17.03 2.15 9.51
N GLU A 119 -17.37 0.87 9.34
CA GLU A 119 -18.38 0.42 8.36
C GLU A 119 -19.73 1.10 8.60
N ALA A 120 -20.22 1.09 9.84
CA ALA A 120 -21.53 1.62 10.21
C ALA A 120 -21.65 3.13 9.88
N GLY A 121 -20.58 3.90 10.09
CA GLY A 121 -20.56 5.32 9.76
C GLY A 121 -20.57 5.61 8.25
N LEU A 122 -20.21 4.63 7.41
CA LEU A 122 -20.18 4.75 5.96
C LEU A 122 -21.41 4.12 5.29
N ALA A 123 -22.27 3.41 6.03
CA ALA A 123 -23.39 2.62 5.50
C ALA A 123 -24.27 3.36 4.48
N ARG A 124 -24.50 4.68 4.66
CA ARG A 124 -25.31 5.51 3.75
C ARG A 124 -24.68 5.73 2.37
N VAL A 125 -23.35 5.67 2.27
CA VAL A 125 -22.62 5.90 1.01
C VAL A 125 -22.13 4.62 0.36
N LEU A 126 -22.00 3.52 1.11
CA LEU A 126 -21.55 2.23 0.60
C LEU A 126 -22.44 1.71 -0.53
N ARG A 127 -21.80 1.12 -1.55
CA ARG A 127 -22.46 0.46 -2.68
C ARG A 127 -21.96 -0.97 -2.81
N ARG A 128 -22.81 -1.87 -3.33
CA ARG A 128 -22.47 -3.28 -3.59
C ARG A 128 -21.87 -3.97 -2.35
N VAL A 129 -22.53 -3.81 -1.21
CA VAL A 129 -22.14 -4.46 0.04
C VAL A 129 -22.35 -5.97 -0.10
N SER A 130 -21.33 -6.74 0.26
CA SER A 130 -21.30 -8.21 0.24
C SER A 130 -20.32 -8.71 1.29
N THR A 131 -20.29 -10.01 1.55
CA THR A 131 -19.22 -10.65 2.34
C THR A 131 -18.23 -11.38 1.42
N ALA A 132 -17.00 -11.53 1.88
CA ALA A 132 -15.96 -12.33 1.23
C ALA A 132 -15.02 -12.95 2.27
N GLN A 133 -14.21 -13.93 1.84
CA GLN A 133 -13.10 -14.42 2.66
C GLN A 133 -11.85 -13.59 2.40
N LEU A 134 -11.29 -13.01 3.46
CA LEU A 134 -10.01 -12.32 3.44
C LEU A 134 -8.95 -13.21 4.09
N SER A 135 -7.79 -13.32 3.45
CA SER A 135 -6.64 -14.02 4.00
C SER A 135 -5.40 -13.15 3.94
N GLY A 136 -4.92 -12.70 5.10
CA GLY A 136 -3.74 -11.86 5.22
C GLY A 136 -2.42 -12.62 5.09
N ALA A 137 -1.33 -11.99 5.53
CA ALA A 137 0.02 -12.58 5.58
C ALA A 137 0.14 -13.75 6.57
N ASP A 138 -0.79 -13.86 7.53
CA ASP A 138 -0.88 -14.96 8.50
C ASP A 138 -1.57 -16.22 7.94
N ALA A 139 -2.01 -16.18 6.67
CA ALA A 139 -2.75 -17.22 5.97
C ALA A 139 -4.12 -17.60 6.59
N ALA A 140 -4.58 -16.90 7.64
CA ALA A 140 -5.88 -17.17 8.26
C ALA A 140 -7.01 -16.56 7.41
N ALA A 141 -8.01 -17.36 7.03
CA ALA A 141 -9.21 -16.87 6.36
C ALA A 141 -10.23 -16.33 7.36
N ARG A 142 -10.75 -15.13 7.09
CA ARG A 142 -11.79 -14.48 7.90
C ARG A 142 -12.88 -13.94 6.98
N THR A 143 -14.14 -14.16 7.37
CA THR A 143 -15.27 -13.54 6.68
C THR A 143 -15.28 -12.05 7.00
N VAL A 144 -15.29 -11.22 5.96
CA VAL A 144 -15.22 -9.75 6.06
C VAL A 144 -16.30 -9.12 5.20
N THR A 145 -16.69 -7.89 5.55
CA THR A 145 -17.54 -7.08 4.66
C THR A 145 -16.68 -6.51 3.53
N THR A 146 -17.24 -6.53 2.33
CA THR A 146 -16.68 -5.88 1.14
C THR A 146 -17.71 -4.93 0.59
N ALA A 147 -17.26 -3.76 0.13
CA ALA A 147 -18.15 -2.78 -0.48
C ALA A 147 -17.36 -1.88 -1.44
N ARG A 148 -18.07 -0.96 -2.08
CA ARG A 148 -17.47 0.12 -2.87
C ARG A 148 -17.78 1.47 -2.27
N LEU A 149 -16.74 2.26 -2.05
CA LEU A 149 -16.85 3.68 -1.80
C LEU A 149 -17.03 4.39 -3.16
N PRO A 150 -18.12 5.14 -3.37
CA PRO A 150 -18.35 5.84 -4.63
C PRO A 150 -17.22 6.81 -4.98
N GLU A 151 -16.68 7.47 -3.97
CA GLU A 151 -15.62 8.47 -4.07
C GLU A 151 -14.79 8.49 -2.78
N VAL A 152 -13.47 8.58 -2.93
CA VAL A 152 -12.52 8.93 -1.86
C VAL A 152 -11.55 10.01 -2.35
N ARG A 153 -10.93 10.74 -1.42
CA ARG A 153 -9.94 11.79 -1.71
C ARG A 153 -8.82 11.71 -0.70
N LEU A 154 -7.56 11.87 -1.12
CA LEU A 154 -6.40 11.87 -0.21
C LEU A 154 -6.01 13.30 0.22
N ALA A 155 -6.13 14.25 -0.71
CA ALA A 155 -6.11 15.68 -0.46
C ALA A 155 -6.66 16.40 -1.69
N GLY A 156 -6.92 17.71 -1.57
CA GLY A 156 -7.31 18.54 -2.71
C GLY A 156 -8.59 18.08 -3.43
N SER A 157 -8.65 18.33 -4.74
CA SER A 157 -9.85 18.16 -5.56
C SER A 157 -9.86 16.90 -6.42
N LEU A 158 -8.81 16.07 -6.41
CA LEU A 158 -8.78 14.82 -7.18
C LEU A 158 -9.65 13.76 -6.49
N ALA A 159 -10.62 13.23 -7.22
CA ALA A 159 -11.54 12.19 -6.77
C ALA A 159 -11.16 10.83 -7.33
N PHE A 160 -10.96 9.85 -6.46
CA PHE A 160 -10.81 8.44 -6.83
C PHE A 160 -12.16 7.75 -6.69
N ARG A 161 -12.63 7.07 -7.73
CA ARG A 161 -14.05 6.66 -7.83
C ARG A 161 -14.21 5.15 -7.84
N LYS A 162 -15.36 4.68 -7.35
CA LYS A 162 -15.73 3.25 -7.36
C LYS A 162 -14.68 2.37 -6.64
N GLN A 163 -14.11 2.89 -5.56
CA GLN A 163 -13.02 2.29 -4.82
C GLN A 163 -13.50 1.05 -4.08
N ALA A 164 -12.98 -0.11 -4.47
CA ALA A 164 -13.25 -1.38 -3.79
C ALA A 164 -12.53 -1.40 -2.44
N THR A 165 -13.28 -1.69 -1.37
CA THR A 165 -12.80 -1.62 0.00
C THR A 165 -13.29 -2.81 0.80
N VAL A 166 -12.38 -3.38 1.59
CA VAL A 166 -12.67 -4.43 2.57
C VAL A 166 -12.73 -3.80 3.97
N PHE A 167 -13.68 -4.23 4.78
CA PHE A 167 -13.82 -3.84 6.18
C PHE A 167 -13.43 -5.03 7.06
N ALA A 168 -12.32 -4.90 7.77
CA ALA A 168 -11.74 -5.98 8.56
C ALA A 168 -11.09 -5.45 9.85
N ASP A 169 -10.89 -6.34 10.82
CA ASP A 169 -10.14 -6.02 12.04
C ASP A 169 -8.65 -5.73 11.73
N MET A 170 -8.20 -4.53 12.08
CA MET A 170 -6.83 -4.06 11.90
C MET A 170 -6.04 -3.98 13.21
N ALA A 171 -6.54 -4.49 14.34
CA ALA A 171 -5.88 -4.36 15.64
C ALA A 171 -4.41 -4.81 15.62
N HIS A 172 -4.09 -5.85 14.84
CA HIS A 172 -2.73 -6.36 14.65
C HIS A 172 -1.76 -5.35 14.03
N LEU A 173 -2.23 -4.41 13.20
CA LEU A 173 -1.42 -3.35 12.59
C LEU A 173 -1.15 -2.18 13.56
N ASN A 174 -1.97 -2.06 14.61
CA ASN A 174 -1.96 -0.97 15.58
C ASN A 174 -1.44 -1.41 16.97
N GLN A 175 -0.67 -2.49 17.04
CA GLN A 175 -0.16 -3.03 18.32
C GLN A 175 0.91 -2.16 18.98
N ASN A 176 1.62 -1.33 18.21
CA ASN A 176 2.69 -0.48 18.75
C ASN A 176 2.10 0.88 19.16
N PRO A 177 2.00 1.18 20.46
CA PRO A 177 1.39 2.43 20.95
C PRO A 177 2.21 3.68 20.63
N ASN A 178 3.48 3.54 20.23
CA ASN A 178 4.34 4.64 19.83
C ASN A 178 4.19 5.02 18.35
N ARG A 179 3.34 4.30 17.60
CA ARG A 179 3.05 4.56 16.20
C ARG A 179 1.68 5.21 16.05
N GLU A 180 1.54 6.00 15.00
CA GLU A 180 0.21 6.54 14.63
C GLU A 180 -0.76 5.38 14.34
N THR A 181 -1.96 5.46 14.91
CA THR A 181 -3.04 4.50 14.66
C THR A 181 -3.52 4.62 13.22
N LEU A 182 -3.38 3.53 12.47
CA LEU A 182 -3.93 3.40 11.12
C LEU A 182 -5.41 3.04 11.21
N GLN A 183 -6.21 3.74 10.42
CA GLN A 183 -7.66 3.49 10.29
C GLN A 183 -7.99 2.73 9.01
N GLY A 184 -6.99 2.53 8.14
CA GLY A 184 -7.11 1.82 6.88
C GLY A 184 -5.79 1.71 6.13
N LEU A 185 -5.85 1.05 4.99
CA LEU A 185 -4.81 0.96 3.97
C LEU A 185 -5.40 1.31 2.60
N VAL A 186 -4.67 2.06 1.79
CA VAL A 186 -4.96 2.25 0.37
C VAL A 186 -3.98 1.42 -0.45
N GLY A 187 -4.53 0.59 -1.32
CA GLY A 187 -3.78 -0.41 -2.09
C GLY A 187 -4.03 -0.31 -3.59
N TYR A 188 -3.91 -1.44 -4.27
CA TYR A 188 -4.03 -1.54 -5.72
C TYR A 188 -5.24 -0.79 -6.33
N PRO A 189 -6.47 -0.86 -5.80
CA PRO A 189 -7.61 -0.18 -6.42
C PRO A 189 -7.48 1.35 -6.52
N LEU A 190 -6.78 1.97 -5.57
CA LEU A 190 -6.54 3.41 -5.60
C LEU A 190 -5.27 3.72 -6.40
N LEU A 191 -4.19 3.00 -6.11
CA LEU A 191 -2.86 3.22 -6.69
C LEU A 191 -2.81 2.93 -8.20
N SER A 192 -3.75 2.15 -8.72
CA SER A 192 -3.85 1.82 -10.14
C SER A 192 -4.79 2.71 -10.95
N GLU A 193 -5.41 3.75 -10.38
CA GLU A 193 -6.22 4.70 -11.16
C GLU A 193 -5.38 5.65 -12.01
N TYR A 194 -4.17 5.95 -11.55
CA TYR A 194 -3.21 6.89 -12.14
C TYR A 194 -1.80 6.33 -12.04
N ARG A 195 -0.82 6.97 -12.69
CA ARG A 195 0.59 6.71 -12.40
C ARG A 195 0.89 7.29 -11.02
N ALA A 196 1.02 6.41 -10.03
CA ALA A 196 1.25 6.78 -8.63
C ALA A 196 2.75 6.74 -8.32
N THR A 197 3.24 7.71 -7.56
CA THR A 197 4.62 7.69 -7.07
C THR A 197 4.68 7.93 -5.58
N ILE A 198 5.38 7.05 -4.88
CA ILE A 198 5.70 7.17 -3.46
C ILE A 198 7.14 7.67 -3.36
N ASP A 199 7.32 8.95 -3.05
CA ASP A 199 8.62 9.57 -2.87
C ASP A 199 9.03 9.54 -1.42
N TYR A 200 9.79 8.51 -1.06
CA TYR A 200 10.25 8.29 0.31
C TYR A 200 11.25 9.34 0.78
N VAL A 201 12.01 9.94 -0.14
CA VAL A 201 13.03 10.96 0.17
C VAL A 201 12.35 12.28 0.51
N ASN A 202 11.42 12.73 -0.32
CA ASN A 202 10.71 13.99 -0.14
C ASN A 202 9.45 13.88 0.73
N LYS A 203 9.05 12.65 1.10
CA LYS A 203 7.83 12.34 1.86
C LYS A 203 6.55 12.83 1.19
N GLU A 204 6.47 12.64 -0.13
CA GLU A 204 5.33 13.02 -0.94
C GLU A 204 4.76 11.83 -1.74
N LEU A 205 3.45 11.72 -1.78
CA LEU A 205 2.71 10.87 -2.69
C LEU A 205 2.16 11.73 -3.84
N TYR A 206 2.44 11.36 -5.08
CA TYR A 206 1.92 12.08 -6.25
C TYR A 206 1.23 11.17 -7.27
N PHE A 207 0.24 11.75 -7.94
CA PHE A 207 -0.52 11.10 -9.00
C PHE A 207 -0.43 11.89 -10.28
N ASN A 208 -0.09 11.20 -11.37
CA ASN A 208 0.05 11.75 -12.70
C ASN A 208 -0.93 11.06 -13.66
N ALA A 209 -1.36 11.78 -14.68
CA ALA A 209 -1.99 11.13 -15.82
C ALA A 209 -1.05 10.09 -16.43
N TRP A 210 -1.64 9.10 -17.11
CA TRP A 210 -0.93 8.00 -17.76
C TRP A 210 -0.01 8.49 -18.88
#